data_AF-A0AAD9KPQ1-F1
#
_entry.id   AF-A0AAD9KPQ1-F1
#
_cell.length_a   1.000
_cell.length_b   1.000
_cell.length_c   1.000
_cell.angle_alpha   90.00
_cell.angle_beta   90.00
_cell.angle_gamma   90.00
#
_symmetry.space_group_name_H-M   'P 1'
#
loop_
_entity.id
_entity.type
_entity.pdbx_description
1 polymer ?
#
loop_
_entity_poly.entity_id
_entity_poly.type
_entity_poly.pdbx_seq_one_letter_code
_entity_poly.pdbx_strand_id
1 'polypeptide(L)'
;MDDLAYLASRHFQSQRAMIKADIELHERFAFQRCDRLLDAIYVPFIFMEWRLKEFYNKPETTDWMLVNRLIDRLVQRGYEVFSASVLTPLDIAAWDTWPMDVVWKQKDANF
;
A
#
# COMPACT_ATOMS: atom_id res chain seq x y z
N MET A 1 -24.94 21.00 -15.74
CA MET A 1 -25.01 19.53 -15.58
C MET A 1 -23.83 19.04 -14.72
N ASP A 2 -23.21 19.93 -13.93
CA ASP A 2 -21.92 19.69 -13.24
C ASP A 2 -22.04 19.54 -11.72
N ASP A 3 -23.15 19.95 -11.11
CA ASP A 3 -23.30 19.94 -9.65
C ASP A 3 -23.42 18.52 -9.06
N LEU A 4 -24.02 17.57 -9.78
CA LEU A 4 -24.13 16.19 -9.30
C LEU A 4 -22.79 15.45 -9.36
N ALA A 5 -21.96 15.70 -10.37
CA ALA A 5 -20.61 15.15 -10.47
C ALA A 5 -19.68 15.76 -9.42
N TYR A 6 -19.82 17.08 -9.15
CA TYR A 6 -19.09 17.80 -8.12
C TYR A 6 -19.51 17.41 -6.68
N LEU A 7 -20.80 17.18 -6.43
CA LEU A 7 -21.29 16.72 -5.13
C LEU A 7 -20.94 15.25 -4.89
N ALA A 8 -21.00 14.40 -5.92
CA ALA A 8 -20.56 13.01 -5.84
C ALA A 8 -19.05 12.91 -5.56
N SER A 9 -18.22 13.75 -6.19
CA SER A 9 -16.78 13.76 -5.93
C SER A 9 -16.44 14.21 -4.51
N ARG A 10 -17.18 15.19 -3.94
CA ARG A 10 -17.03 15.57 -2.53
C ARG A 10 -17.52 14.51 -1.55
N HIS A 11 -18.61 13.80 -1.86
CA HIS A 11 -19.11 12.75 -0.96
C HIS A 11 -18.15 11.55 -0.89
N PHE A 12 -17.56 11.14 -2.02
CA PHE A 12 -16.52 10.10 -2.05
C PHE A 12 -15.23 10.52 -1.33
N GLN A 13 -14.83 11.79 -1.40
CA GLN A 13 -13.66 12.32 -0.66
C GLN A 13 -13.83 12.34 0.88
N SER A 14 -15.05 12.22 1.39
CA SER A 14 -15.30 12.24 2.85
C SER A 14 -15.01 10.90 3.55
N GLN A 15 -14.94 9.80 2.81
CA GLN A 15 -14.71 8.48 3.39
C GLN A 15 -13.21 8.21 3.54
N ARG A 16 -12.78 8.16 4.79
CA ARG A 16 -11.41 7.85 5.18
C ARG A 16 -11.37 6.49 5.87
N ALA A 17 -10.38 5.68 5.55
CA ALA A 17 -10.15 4.43 6.28
C ALA A 17 -8.66 4.15 6.43
N MET A 18 -8.32 3.36 7.43
CA MET A 18 -6.99 2.77 7.55
C MET A 18 -7.10 1.29 7.20
N ILE A 19 -6.10 0.75 6.52
CA ILE A 19 -6.04 -0.67 6.19
C ILE A 19 -5.00 -1.33 7.10
N LYS A 20 -5.36 -2.46 7.69
CA LYS A 20 -4.42 -3.41 8.31
C LYS A 20 -4.47 -4.70 7.52
N ALA A 21 -3.36 -5.07 6.88
CA ALA A 21 -3.21 -6.26 6.06
C ALA A 21 -2.24 -7.22 6.74
N ASP A 22 -2.80 -8.30 7.25
CA ASP A 22 -2.10 -9.39 7.93
C ASP A 22 -2.80 -10.66 7.47
N ILE A 23 -2.30 -11.20 6.35
CA ILE A 23 -2.93 -12.31 5.65
C ILE A 23 -1.89 -13.36 5.25
N GLU A 24 -0.93 -13.60 6.12
CA GLU A 24 0.02 -14.72 6.05
C GLU A 24 0.66 -14.88 4.65
N LEU A 25 1.36 -13.82 4.20
CA LEU A 25 2.03 -13.69 2.90
C LEU A 25 1.13 -13.34 1.72
N HIS A 26 -0.20 -13.41 1.83
CA HIS A 26 -1.09 -13.19 0.68
C HIS A 26 -1.33 -11.72 0.30
N GLU A 27 -0.61 -10.77 0.90
CA GLU A 27 -0.74 -9.32 0.68
C GLU A 27 -0.64 -8.97 -0.80
N ARG A 28 0.33 -9.57 -1.49
CA ARG A 28 0.55 -9.40 -2.93
C ARG A 28 -0.69 -9.69 -3.77
N PHE A 29 -1.52 -10.67 -3.37
CA PHE A 29 -2.76 -11.01 -4.08
C PHE A 29 -3.91 -10.08 -3.74
N ALA A 30 -4.10 -9.78 -2.46
CA ALA A 30 -5.16 -8.89 -2.00
C ALA A 30 -5.06 -7.52 -2.67
N PHE A 31 -3.85 -6.96 -2.71
CA PHE A 31 -3.62 -5.64 -3.27
C PHE A 31 -3.66 -5.60 -4.80
N GLN A 32 -3.57 -6.75 -5.50
CA GLN A 32 -3.83 -6.79 -6.94
C GLN A 32 -5.25 -6.37 -7.31
N ARG A 33 -6.20 -6.60 -6.39
CA ARG A 33 -7.63 -6.39 -6.62
C ARG A 33 -8.21 -5.24 -5.80
N CYS A 34 -7.38 -4.55 -5.02
CA CYS A 34 -7.82 -3.47 -4.14
C CYS A 34 -7.96 -2.11 -4.84
N ASP A 35 -7.64 -2.00 -6.13
CA ASP A 35 -7.62 -0.71 -6.84
C ASP A 35 -8.95 0.04 -6.71
N ARG A 36 -10.09 -0.65 -6.94
CA ARG A 36 -11.41 -0.03 -6.81
C ARG A 36 -11.71 0.48 -5.39
N LEU A 37 -11.15 -0.16 -4.37
CA LEU A 37 -11.28 0.29 -2.98
C LEU A 37 -10.44 1.56 -2.77
N LEU A 38 -9.16 1.53 -3.17
CA LEU A 38 -8.24 2.66 -3.02
C LEU A 38 -8.64 3.87 -3.88
N ASP A 39 -9.39 3.67 -4.97
CA ASP A 39 -9.96 4.74 -5.78
C ASP A 39 -11.25 5.33 -5.16
N ALA A 40 -11.95 4.55 -4.34
CA ALA A 40 -13.23 4.94 -3.75
C ALA A 40 -13.09 5.66 -2.40
N ILE A 41 -12.05 5.37 -1.64
CA ILE A 41 -11.87 5.94 -0.30
C ILE A 41 -10.45 6.46 -0.11
N TYR A 42 -10.30 7.52 0.68
CA TYR A 42 -8.98 8.02 1.04
C TYR A 42 -8.37 7.14 2.14
N VAL A 43 -7.28 6.46 1.82
CA VAL A 43 -6.56 5.59 2.76
C VAL A 43 -5.21 6.19 3.11
N PRO A 44 -5.09 6.99 4.19
CA PRO A 44 -3.82 7.63 4.53
C PRO A 44 -2.75 6.61 4.96
N PHE A 45 -3.16 5.47 5.52
CA PHE A 45 -2.24 4.47 6.09
C PHE A 45 -2.66 3.04 5.76
N ILE A 46 -1.68 2.24 5.36
CA ILE A 46 -1.79 0.80 5.18
C ILE A 46 -0.70 0.14 6.02
N PHE A 47 -1.10 -0.55 7.09
CA PHE A 47 -0.21 -1.36 7.91
C PHE A 47 -0.14 -2.76 7.33
N MET A 48 1.07 -3.30 7.19
CA MET A 48 1.29 -4.58 6.55
C MET A 48 2.32 -5.39 7.32
N GLU A 49 2.03 -6.66 7.56
CA GLU A 49 3.06 -7.60 8.00
C GLU A 49 3.95 -7.98 6.81
N TRP A 50 5.19 -7.49 6.78
CA TRP A 50 6.07 -7.65 5.63
C TRP A 50 6.85 -8.97 5.64
N ARG A 51 6.12 -10.07 5.53
CA ARG A 51 6.71 -11.41 5.37
C ARG A 51 7.23 -11.68 3.96
N LEU A 52 7.04 -10.74 3.03
CA LEU A 52 7.30 -10.94 1.60
C LEU A 52 8.79 -11.13 1.26
N LYS A 53 9.72 -10.78 2.16
CA LYS A 53 11.17 -11.04 2.01
C LYS A 53 11.51 -12.51 1.71
N GLU A 54 10.63 -13.44 2.09
CA GLU A 54 10.75 -14.87 1.77
C GLU A 54 10.80 -15.14 0.24
N PHE A 55 10.30 -14.22 -0.58
CA PHE A 55 10.30 -14.33 -2.04
C PHE A 55 11.53 -13.72 -2.72
N TYR A 56 12.39 -12.97 -2.00
CA TYR A 56 13.49 -12.22 -2.61
C TYR A 56 14.53 -13.12 -3.30
N ASN A 57 14.94 -14.20 -2.63
CA ASN A 57 15.93 -15.15 -3.14
C ASN A 57 15.40 -16.05 -4.28
N LYS A 58 14.18 -15.77 -4.76
CA LYS A 58 13.52 -16.49 -5.86
C LYS A 58 13.17 -15.51 -6.98
N PRO A 59 14.17 -14.80 -7.55
CA PRO A 59 13.94 -13.89 -8.65
C PRO A 59 13.24 -14.63 -9.79
N GLU A 60 12.42 -13.91 -10.56
CA GLU A 60 11.66 -14.45 -11.71
C GLU A 60 10.53 -15.43 -11.37
N THR A 61 10.29 -15.72 -10.09
CA THR A 61 9.03 -16.39 -9.71
C THR A 61 7.85 -15.45 -9.84
N THR A 62 6.67 -16.02 -10.10
CA THR A 62 5.40 -15.28 -10.09
C THR A 62 5.29 -14.46 -8.80
N ASP A 63 5.61 -15.03 -7.64
CA ASP A 63 5.52 -14.33 -6.37
C ASP A 63 6.43 -13.12 -6.28
N TRP A 64 7.70 -13.25 -6.69
CA TRP A 64 8.63 -12.12 -6.75
C TRP A 64 8.11 -11.00 -7.65
N MET A 65 7.56 -11.34 -8.83
CA MET A 65 6.95 -10.35 -9.72
C MET A 65 5.72 -9.67 -9.11
N LEU A 66 4.90 -10.42 -8.36
CA LEU A 66 3.71 -9.90 -7.69
C LEU A 66 4.07 -8.94 -6.55
N VAL A 67 5.15 -9.21 -5.80
CA VAL A 67 5.65 -8.31 -4.75
C VAL A 67 6.14 -7.00 -5.35
N ASN A 68 6.96 -7.05 -6.40
CA ASN A 68 7.42 -5.81 -7.07
C ASN A 68 6.24 -5.01 -7.63
N ARG A 69 5.25 -5.68 -8.25
CA ARG A 69 4.04 -5.01 -8.74
C ARG A 69 3.22 -4.36 -7.62
N LEU A 70 3.15 -4.98 -6.44
CA LEU A 70 2.52 -4.39 -5.26
C LEU A 70 3.23 -3.08 -4.87
N ILE A 71 4.56 -3.13 -4.75
CA ILE A 71 5.37 -1.97 -4.39
C ILE A 71 5.20 -0.84 -5.42
N ASP A 72 5.41 -1.14 -6.71
CA ASP A 72 5.27 -0.17 -7.80
C ASP A 72 3.91 0.52 -7.79
N ARG A 73 2.84 -0.26 -7.55
CA ARG A 73 1.48 0.25 -7.51
C ARG A 73 1.26 1.21 -6.34
N LEU A 74 1.74 0.89 -5.15
CA LEU A 74 1.60 1.76 -3.99
C LEU A 74 2.41 3.06 -4.19
N VAL A 75 3.62 2.95 -4.75
CA VAL A 75 4.45 4.13 -5.10
C VAL A 75 3.76 5.02 -6.13
N GLN A 76 3.21 4.44 -7.21
CA GLN A 76 2.45 5.17 -8.23
C GLN A 76 1.21 5.88 -7.65
N ARG A 77 0.61 5.31 -6.60
CA ARG A 77 -0.52 5.89 -5.86
C ARG A 77 -0.10 6.94 -4.82
N GLY A 78 1.18 7.31 -4.77
CA GLY A 78 1.67 8.36 -3.87
C GLY A 78 1.96 7.88 -2.46
N TYR A 79 2.07 6.58 -2.22
CA TYR A 79 2.51 6.07 -0.92
C TYR A 79 4.04 6.10 -0.79
N GLU A 80 4.47 6.41 0.42
CA GLU A 80 5.82 6.24 0.91
C GLU A 80 5.83 5.15 1.97
N VAL A 81 6.96 4.47 2.12
CA VAL A 81 7.08 3.30 2.98
C VAL A 81 7.97 3.61 4.18
N PHE A 82 7.52 3.19 5.36
CA PHE A 82 8.22 3.40 6.62
C PHE A 82 8.17 2.10 7.46
N SER A 83 9.07 1.99 8.44
CA SER A 83 8.85 1.08 9.56
C SER A 83 7.93 1.74 10.59
N ALA A 84 6.90 1.03 11.04
CA ALA A 84 5.93 1.53 11.99
C ALA A 84 6.53 1.76 13.39
N SER A 85 7.53 0.97 13.80
CA SER A 85 8.16 1.09 15.13
C SER A 85 9.14 2.24 15.23
N VAL A 86 9.95 2.46 14.18
CA VAL A 86 11.02 3.49 14.21
C VAL A 86 10.67 4.73 13.39
N LEU A 87 9.57 4.71 12.63
CA LEU A 87 9.09 5.80 11.78
C LEU A 87 10.14 6.31 10.78
N THR A 88 11.07 5.45 10.38
CA THR A 88 12.09 5.77 9.38
C THR A 88 11.62 5.37 7.98
N PRO A 89 11.84 6.21 6.95
CA PRO A 89 11.62 5.81 5.56
C PRO A 89 12.43 4.56 5.22
N LEU A 90 11.84 3.67 4.42
CA LEU A 90 12.52 2.47 3.92
C LEU A 90 12.87 2.63 2.44
N ASP A 91 13.98 2.02 2.03
CA ASP A 91 14.40 2.02 0.62
C ASP A 91 13.61 0.95 -0.16
N ILE A 92 12.86 1.41 -1.18
CA ILE A 92 12.08 0.59 -2.10
C ILE A 92 12.94 -0.44 -2.84
N ALA A 93 14.19 -0.10 -3.17
CA ALA A 93 15.07 -1.02 -3.88
C ALA A 93 15.53 -2.20 -2.98
N ALA A 94 15.47 -2.04 -1.66
CA ALA A 94 15.95 -3.01 -0.67
C ALA A 94 14.80 -3.61 0.16
N TRP A 95 13.65 -3.88 -0.48
CA TRP A 95 12.45 -4.35 0.21
C TRP A 95 12.59 -5.71 0.90
N ASP A 96 13.59 -6.50 0.53
CA ASP A 96 13.95 -7.76 1.16
C ASP A 96 14.54 -7.59 2.57
N THR A 97 15.07 -6.40 2.85
CA THR A 97 15.66 -6.05 4.15
C THR A 97 14.68 -5.41 5.11
N TRP A 98 13.46 -5.10 4.65
CA TRP A 98 12.47 -4.39 5.45
C TRP A 98 12.10 -5.17 6.71
N PRO A 99 11.83 -4.46 7.82
CA PRO A 99 11.32 -5.09 9.02
C PRO A 99 9.89 -5.57 8.78
N MET A 100 9.36 -6.36 9.71
CA MET A 100 8.05 -6.97 9.58
C MET A 100 6.90 -5.96 9.68
N ASP A 101 7.15 -4.80 10.28
CA ASP A 101 6.16 -3.79 10.64
C ASP A 101 6.14 -2.65 9.62
N VAL A 102 5.80 -2.96 8.38
CA VAL A 102 5.77 -1.94 7.31
C VAL A 102 4.49 -1.12 7.39
N VAL A 103 4.63 0.20 7.27
CA VAL A 103 3.51 1.11 7.03
C VAL A 103 3.71 1.85 5.71
N TRP A 104 2.70 1.78 4.84
CA TRP A 104 2.60 2.66 3.69
C TRP A 104 1.76 3.87 4.06
N LYS A 105 2.31 5.05 3.84
CA LYS A 105 1.71 6.34 4.19
C LYS A 105 1.52 7.17 2.92
N GLN A 106 0.33 7.74 2.74
CA GLN A 106 0.11 8.75 1.69
C GLN A 106 0.98 9.98 1.93
N LYS A 107 1.59 10.53 0.87
CA LYS A 107 2.47 11.72 0.94
C LYS A 107 1.84 12.95 1.60
N ASP A 108 0.52 13.09 1.48
CA ASP A 108 -0.25 14.21 2.04
C ASP A 108 -0.76 13.95 3.47
N ALA A 109 -0.52 12.76 4.03
CA ALA A 109 -0.91 12.41 5.38
C ALA A 109 0.10 12.95 6.41
N ASN A 110 -0.38 13.39 7.57
CA ASN A 110 0.45 13.69 8.74
C ASN A 110 0.50 12.49 9.67
N PHE A 111 1.67 12.23 10.28
CA PHE A 111 1.77 11.26 11.38
C PHE A 111 1.10 11.82 12.65
#